data_AF-A0A842VUE5-F1
#
_entry.id   AF-A0A842VUE5-F1
#
_cell.length_a   1.000
_cell.length_b   1.000
_cell.length_c   1.000
_cell.angle_alpha   90.00
_cell.angle_beta   90.00
_cell.angle_gamma   90.00
#
_symmetry.space_group_name_H-M   'P 1'
#
loop_
_entity.id
_entity.type
_entity.pdbx_description
1 polymer ?
#
loop_
_entity_poly.entity_id
_entity_poly.type
_entity_poly.pdbx_seq_one_letter_code
_entity_poly.pdbx_strand_id
1 'polypeptide(L)'
;MRLYKTDKSKERYQLLIVLFSLILSVSLAIFFIFILQTSIVFSHFFYIPIILACLWFKRKGLIIPIFLSVLILFLPFYLHMETISLISIDNLLRALLLMGIGVVVVSLSERISESQERLHGRVKELNCLYGIIKSINNPNQSIEEILTSTLEKIRCAWQFPNIICVQIKYNDEIYTTNNYQHTRWKISREVRIKQKLLSIKISYLEEQVFTPEEIELLEEILAQLKAVFDLKLTWIQ
;
A
#
# COMPACT_ATOMS: atom_id res chain seq x y z
N MET A 1 11.38 -6.60 5.99
CA MET A 1 10.08 -7.03 5.43
C MET A 1 9.02 -7.10 6.54
N ARG A 2 8.62 -5.94 7.07
CA ARG A 2 7.48 -5.77 8.01
C ARG A 2 6.80 -4.47 7.65
N LEU A 3 6.12 -4.47 6.52
CA LEU A 3 5.14 -3.44 6.19
C LEU A 3 3.76 -4.05 6.44
N TYR A 4 2.88 -3.23 7.00
CA TYR A 4 1.48 -3.52 7.27
C TYR A 4 1.20 -4.30 8.57
N LYS A 5 1.18 -3.57 9.69
CA LYS A 5 0.35 -3.94 10.84
C LYS A 5 -1.11 -3.75 10.40
N THR A 6 -1.62 -4.71 9.65
CA THR A 6 -3.05 -4.80 9.33
C THR A 6 -3.80 -4.71 10.66
N ASP A 7 -4.78 -3.82 10.74
CA ASP A 7 -5.67 -3.77 11.87
C ASP A 7 -6.29 -5.17 12.06
N LYS A 8 -5.89 -5.85 13.14
CA LYS A 8 -6.26 -7.24 13.42
C LYS A 8 -7.78 -7.41 13.48
N SER A 9 -8.52 -6.32 13.74
CA SER A 9 -9.98 -6.31 13.68
C SER A 9 -10.49 -6.40 12.25
N LYS A 10 -9.94 -5.61 11.31
CA LYS A 10 -10.29 -5.60 9.89
C LYS A 10 -10.04 -6.96 9.23
N GLU A 11 -8.90 -7.59 9.51
CA GLU A 11 -8.60 -8.94 9.01
C GLU A 11 -9.63 -9.98 9.50
N ARG A 12 -10.04 -9.88 10.76
CA ARG A 12 -11.06 -10.78 11.33
C ARG A 12 -12.41 -10.63 10.62
N TYR A 13 -12.86 -9.40 10.37
CA TYR A 13 -14.11 -9.18 9.62
C TYR A 13 -14.02 -9.71 8.19
N GLN A 14 -12.90 -9.50 7.50
CA GLN A 14 -12.68 -10.03 6.15
C GLN A 14 -12.73 -11.57 6.13
N LEU A 15 -12.08 -12.22 7.10
CA LEU A 15 -12.13 -13.68 7.24
C LEU A 15 -13.56 -14.17 7.51
N LEU A 16 -14.30 -13.51 8.40
CA LEU A 16 -15.69 -13.87 8.72
C LEU A 16 -16.61 -13.76 7.50
N ILE A 17 -16.48 -12.69 6.71
CA ILE A 17 -17.29 -12.50 5.49
C ILE A 17 -16.98 -13.57 4.45
N VAL A 18 -15.69 -13.87 4.21
CA VAL A 18 -15.29 -14.93 3.27
C VAL A 18 -15.82 -16.29 3.72
N LEU A 19 -15.69 -16.61 5.01
CA LEU A 19 -16.15 -17.88 5.57
C LEU A 19 -17.68 -18.01 5.48
N PHE A 20 -18.42 -16.96 5.83
CA PHE A 20 -19.87 -16.93 5.69
C PHE A 20 -20.31 -17.12 4.23
N SER A 21 -19.69 -16.41 3.29
CA SER A 21 -19.97 -16.53 1.85
C SER A 21 -19.65 -17.94 1.33
N LEU A 22 -18.57 -18.55 1.81
CA LEU A 22 -18.17 -19.91 1.44
C LEU A 22 -19.20 -20.93 1.97
N ILE A 23 -19.59 -20.85 3.24
CA ILE A 23 -20.63 -21.72 3.82
C ILE A 23 -21.95 -21.57 3.06
N LEU A 24 -22.36 -20.33 2.79
CA LEU A 24 -23.59 -20.06 2.03
C LEU A 24 -23.53 -20.69 0.64
N SER A 25 -22.40 -20.56 -0.07
CA SER A 25 -22.22 -21.14 -1.40
C SER A 25 -22.27 -22.68 -1.39
N VAL A 26 -21.65 -23.32 -0.39
CA VAL A 26 -21.64 -24.78 -0.25
C VAL A 26 -23.02 -25.30 0.17
N SER A 27 -23.71 -24.61 1.08
CA SER A 27 -25.08 -24.95 1.51
C SER A 27 -26.06 -24.89 0.34
N LEU A 28 -26.01 -23.82 -0.46
CA LEU A 28 -26.79 -23.71 -1.69
C LEU A 28 -26.49 -24.87 -2.65
N ALA A 29 -25.20 -25.20 -2.85
CA ALA A 29 -24.82 -26.31 -3.72
C ALA A 29 -25.43 -27.65 -3.26
N ILE A 30 -25.40 -27.95 -1.96
CA ILE A 30 -26.00 -29.16 -1.39
C ILE A 30 -27.52 -29.16 -1.60
N PHE A 31 -28.20 -28.05 -1.33
CA PHE A 31 -29.65 -27.91 -1.50
C PHE A 31 -30.09 -28.18 -2.95
N PHE A 32 -29.39 -27.60 -3.93
CA PHE A 32 -29.70 -27.81 -5.35
C PHE A 32 -29.41 -29.24 -5.82
N ILE A 33 -28.34 -29.88 -5.32
CA ILE A 33 -28.01 -31.28 -5.62
C ILE A 33 -29.12 -32.21 -5.13
N PHE A 34 -29.61 -31.99 -3.90
CA PHE A 34 -30.60 -32.88 -3.28
C PHE A 34 -32.01 -32.74 -3.90
N ILE A 35 -32.43 -31.53 -4.26
CA ILE A 35 -33.84 -31.26 -4.64
C ILE A 35 -34.04 -31.13 -6.15
N LEU A 36 -33.10 -30.51 -6.88
CA LEU A 36 -33.34 -30.09 -8.28
C LEU A 36 -32.68 -30.99 -9.34
N GLN A 37 -31.80 -31.93 -8.98
CA GLN A 37 -31.07 -32.81 -9.93
C GLN A 37 -30.44 -32.08 -11.13
N THR A 38 -30.15 -30.78 -11.01
CA THR A 38 -29.58 -29.96 -12.08
C THR A 38 -28.19 -29.48 -11.70
N SER A 39 -27.24 -29.56 -12.63
CA SER A 39 -25.81 -29.40 -12.33
C SER A 39 -25.20 -28.08 -12.80
N ILE A 40 -25.89 -27.17 -13.49
CA ILE A 40 -25.21 -26.09 -14.25
C ILE A 40 -25.10 -24.75 -13.48
N VAL A 41 -26.13 -24.35 -12.73
CA VAL A 41 -26.20 -22.97 -12.18
C VAL A 41 -25.27 -22.77 -10.96
N PHE A 42 -24.93 -23.82 -10.22
CA PHE A 42 -24.27 -23.70 -8.91
C PHE A 42 -22.82 -23.18 -8.98
N SER A 43 -22.10 -23.40 -10.08
CA SER A 43 -20.65 -23.10 -10.15
C SER A 43 -20.34 -21.61 -10.10
N HIS A 44 -21.29 -20.75 -10.49
CA HIS A 44 -21.14 -19.30 -10.47
C HIS A 44 -21.16 -18.73 -9.04
N PHE A 45 -21.86 -19.37 -8.10
CA PHE A 45 -21.91 -18.93 -6.70
C PHE A 45 -20.56 -19.08 -5.99
N PHE A 46 -19.70 -20.00 -6.45
CA PHE A 46 -18.35 -20.17 -5.92
C PHE A 46 -17.40 -19.02 -6.31
N TYR A 47 -17.73 -18.22 -7.32
CA TYR A 47 -16.89 -17.08 -7.72
C TYR A 47 -16.85 -16.00 -6.64
N ILE A 48 -17.95 -15.77 -5.91
CA ILE A 48 -18.03 -14.74 -4.87
C ILE A 48 -16.99 -14.95 -3.75
N PRO A 49 -16.96 -16.11 -3.04
CA PRO A 49 -15.97 -16.34 -1.99
C PRO A 49 -14.53 -16.36 -2.54
N ILE A 50 -14.31 -16.85 -3.76
CA ILE A 50 -12.99 -16.85 -4.41
C ILE A 50 -12.49 -15.43 -4.66
N ILE A 51 -13.33 -14.59 -5.28
CA ILE A 51 -12.98 -13.21 -5.58
C ILE A 51 -12.69 -12.44 -4.29
N LEU A 52 -13.56 -12.53 -3.29
CA LEU A 52 -13.35 -11.86 -2.00
C LEU A 52 -12.05 -12.30 -1.33
N ALA A 53 -11.76 -13.60 -1.35
CA ALA A 53 -10.53 -14.14 -0.78
C ALA A 53 -9.28 -13.66 -1.52
N CYS A 54 -9.28 -13.71 -2.84
CA CYS A 54 -8.14 -13.30 -3.67
C CYS A 54 -7.92 -11.78 -3.62
N LEU A 55 -8.98 -10.98 -3.51
CA LEU A 55 -8.89 -9.53 -3.34
C LEU A 55 -8.28 -9.15 -1.98
N TRP A 56 -8.77 -9.71 -0.88
CA TRP A 56 -8.31 -9.32 0.46
C TRP A 56 -6.99 -9.98 0.89
N PHE A 57 -6.78 -11.25 0.54
CA PHE A 57 -5.62 -12.02 0.99
C PHE A 57 -4.54 -12.20 -0.09
N LYS A 58 -4.72 -11.62 -1.29
CA LYS A 58 -3.78 -11.71 -2.43
C LYS A 58 -3.39 -13.18 -2.68
N ARG A 59 -2.09 -13.52 -2.74
CA ARG A 59 -1.59 -14.89 -2.92
C ARG A 59 -2.10 -15.90 -1.90
N LYS A 60 -2.34 -15.52 -0.65
CA LYS A 60 -2.87 -16.46 0.36
C LYS A 60 -4.32 -16.84 0.07
N GLY A 61 -5.05 -16.00 -0.67
CA GLY A 61 -6.43 -16.26 -1.10
C GLY A 61 -6.56 -17.42 -2.10
N LEU A 62 -5.49 -17.78 -2.82
CA LEU A 62 -5.48 -18.90 -3.79
C LEU A 62 -5.79 -20.26 -3.16
N ILE A 63 -5.68 -20.40 -1.84
CA ILE A 63 -6.06 -21.62 -1.12
C ILE A 63 -7.56 -21.94 -1.34
N ILE A 64 -8.41 -20.92 -1.44
CA ILE A 64 -9.87 -21.09 -1.57
C ILE A 64 -10.28 -21.71 -2.92
N PRO A 65 -9.88 -21.18 -4.09
CA PRO A 65 -10.19 -21.81 -5.37
C PRO A 65 -9.55 -23.20 -5.51
N ILE A 66 -8.36 -23.43 -4.94
CA ILE A 66 -7.73 -24.77 -4.92
C ILE A 66 -8.61 -25.75 -4.12
N PHE A 67 -9.01 -25.37 -2.90
CA PHE A 67 -9.87 -26.19 -2.06
C PHE A 67 -11.22 -26.48 -2.71
N LEU A 68 -11.88 -25.47 -3.27
CA LEU A 68 -13.17 -25.63 -3.96
C LEU A 68 -13.05 -26.51 -5.22
N SER A 69 -11.94 -26.39 -5.96
CA SER A 69 -11.70 -27.24 -7.15
C SER A 69 -11.55 -28.71 -6.77
N VAL A 70 -10.79 -29.01 -5.71
CA VAL A 70 -10.66 -30.37 -5.17
C VAL A 70 -12.01 -30.87 -4.64
N LEU A 71 -12.76 -30.02 -3.93
CA LEU A 71 -14.08 -30.36 -3.40
C LEU A 71 -15.06 -30.75 -4.52
N ILE A 72 -15.10 -29.99 -5.63
CA ILE A 72 -15.98 -30.28 -6.77
C ILE A 72 -15.65 -31.62 -7.43
N LEU A 73 -14.36 -31.97 -7.55
CA LEU A 73 -13.94 -33.25 -8.11
C LEU A 73 -14.25 -34.42 -7.16
N PHE A 74 -14.21 -34.20 -5.85
CA PHE A 74 -14.41 -35.24 -4.84
C PHE A 74 -15.88 -35.45 -4.43
N LEU A 75 -16.73 -34.43 -4.53
CA LEU A 75 -18.14 -34.49 -4.11
C LEU A 75 -18.94 -35.65 -4.74
N PRO A 76 -18.82 -35.93 -6.06
CA PRO A 76 -19.56 -37.02 -6.70
C PRO A 76 -19.14 -38.41 -6.19
N PHE A 77 -17.86 -38.58 -5.85
CA PHE A 77 -17.35 -39.84 -5.29
C PHE A 77 -17.95 -40.14 -3.92
N TYR A 78 -18.11 -39.11 -3.07
CA TYR A 78 -18.63 -39.27 -1.73
C TYR A 78 -20.12 -39.63 -1.71
N LEU A 79 -20.91 -39.02 -2.59
CA LEU A 79 -22.38 -39.14 -2.54
C LEU A 79 -22.95 -40.48 -3.06
N HIS A 80 -22.12 -41.41 -3.58
CA HIS A 80 -22.51 -42.77 -4.03
C HIS A 80 -23.79 -42.82 -4.90
N MET A 81 -24.18 -41.70 -5.52
CA MET A 81 -25.28 -41.66 -6.46
C MET A 81 -24.72 -42.12 -7.81
N GLU A 82 -25.09 -43.33 -8.23
CA GLU A 82 -24.94 -43.74 -9.62
C GLU A 82 -25.71 -42.78 -10.52
N THR A 83 -25.01 -41.76 -11.02
CA THR A 83 -25.17 -41.33 -12.39
C THR A 83 -23.78 -41.17 -12.98
N ILE A 84 -23.49 -42.05 -13.93
CA ILE A 84 -22.26 -42.14 -14.71
C ILE A 84 -21.90 -40.77 -15.30
N SER A 85 -20.97 -40.05 -14.67
CA SER A 85 -20.16 -38.99 -15.28
C SER A 85 -18.99 -38.55 -14.37
N LEU A 86 -18.29 -39.52 -13.75
CA LEU A 86 -17.12 -39.29 -12.89
C LEU A 86 -15.98 -38.47 -13.55
N ILE A 87 -16.01 -38.30 -14.88
CA ILE A 87 -15.09 -37.47 -15.66
C ILE A 87 -15.88 -36.64 -16.69
N SER A 88 -17.05 -36.10 -16.32
CA SER A 88 -17.70 -35.15 -17.22
C SER A 88 -16.77 -33.97 -17.45
N ILE A 89 -16.50 -33.66 -18.71
CA ILE A 89 -15.68 -32.54 -19.15
C ILE A 89 -16.12 -31.25 -18.42
N ASP A 90 -17.41 -31.13 -18.10
CA ASP A 90 -17.98 -30.02 -17.34
C ASP A 90 -17.36 -29.79 -15.95
N ASN A 91 -17.12 -30.84 -15.17
CA ASN A 91 -16.53 -30.71 -13.82
C ASN A 91 -15.05 -30.33 -13.88
N LEU A 92 -14.33 -30.88 -14.86
CA LEU A 92 -12.95 -30.51 -15.13
C LEU A 92 -12.85 -29.05 -15.60
N LEU A 93 -13.71 -28.64 -16.54
CA LEU A 93 -13.77 -27.26 -17.02
C LEU A 93 -14.10 -26.29 -15.88
N ARG A 94 -15.00 -26.64 -14.96
CA ARG A 94 -15.31 -25.80 -13.79
C ARG A 94 -14.13 -25.65 -12.84
N ALA A 95 -13.45 -26.74 -12.50
CA ALA A 95 -12.24 -26.69 -11.69
C ALA A 95 -11.16 -25.80 -12.36
N LEU A 96 -10.98 -25.95 -13.68
CA LEU A 96 -10.07 -25.12 -14.47
C LEU A 96 -10.48 -23.64 -14.42
N LEU A 97 -11.77 -23.32 -14.59
CA LEU A 97 -12.29 -21.96 -14.56
C LEU A 97 -12.13 -21.32 -13.17
N LEU A 98 -12.42 -22.06 -12.08
CA LEU A 98 -12.26 -21.56 -10.71
C LEU A 98 -10.80 -21.25 -10.40
N MET A 99 -9.89 -22.14 -10.81
CA MET A 99 -8.45 -21.91 -10.67
C MET A 99 -7.99 -20.72 -11.52
N GLY A 100 -8.45 -20.64 -12.77
CA GLY A 100 -8.16 -19.53 -13.69
C GLY A 100 -8.61 -18.18 -13.15
N ILE A 101 -9.84 -18.07 -12.65
CA ILE A 101 -10.36 -16.86 -12.00
C ILE A 101 -9.51 -16.50 -10.78
N GLY A 102 -9.19 -17.48 -9.92
CA GLY A 102 -8.32 -17.25 -8.77
C GLY A 102 -6.97 -16.62 -9.16
N VAL A 103 -6.30 -17.19 -10.16
CA VAL A 103 -5.01 -16.68 -10.67
C VAL A 103 -5.15 -15.27 -11.24
N VAL A 104 -6.16 -15.03 -12.09
CA VAL A 104 -6.40 -13.71 -12.70
C VAL A 104 -6.68 -12.65 -11.63
N VAL A 105 -7.55 -12.96 -10.66
CA VAL A 105 -7.93 -12.03 -9.59
C VAL A 105 -6.76 -11.74 -8.67
N VAL A 106 -5.93 -12.73 -8.32
CA VAL A 106 -4.71 -12.49 -7.53
C VAL A 106 -3.73 -11.60 -8.28
N SER A 107 -3.45 -11.88 -9.55
CA SER A 107 -2.56 -11.04 -10.38
C SER A 107 -3.09 -9.61 -10.48
N LEU A 108 -4.40 -9.44 -10.64
CA LEU A 108 -5.03 -8.12 -10.70
C LEU A 108 -4.93 -7.40 -9.34
N SER A 109 -5.20 -8.11 -8.24
CA SER A 109 -5.11 -7.57 -6.87
C SER A 109 -3.70 -7.12 -6.52
N GLU A 110 -2.67 -7.88 -6.91
CA GLU A 110 -1.26 -7.50 -6.74
C GLU A 110 -0.94 -6.21 -7.50
N ARG A 111 -1.28 -6.17 -8.80
CA ARG A 111 -1.03 -4.99 -9.65
C ARG A 111 -1.74 -3.74 -9.16
N ILE A 112 -2.98 -3.87 -8.69
CA ILE A 112 -3.74 -2.75 -8.12
C ILE A 112 -3.04 -2.24 -6.86
N SER A 113 -2.63 -3.13 -5.96
CA SER A 113 -1.95 -2.75 -4.73
C SER A 113 -0.62 -2.03 -5.01
N GLU A 114 0.19 -2.55 -5.92
CA GLU A 114 1.47 -1.92 -6.30
C GLU A 114 1.26 -0.53 -6.91
N SER A 115 0.28 -0.40 -7.81
CA SER A 115 -0.06 0.88 -8.43
C SER A 115 -0.57 1.90 -7.41
N GLN A 116 -1.42 1.46 -6.48
CA GLN A 116 -1.93 2.30 -5.40
C GLN A 116 -0.81 2.78 -4.46
N GLU A 117 0.12 1.90 -4.09
CA GLU A 117 1.28 2.26 -3.26
C GLU A 117 2.15 3.30 -3.95
N ARG A 118 2.46 3.11 -5.25
CA ARG A 118 3.23 4.07 -6.05
C ARG A 118 2.53 5.42 -6.17
N LEU A 119 1.23 5.42 -6.47
CA LEU A 119 0.44 6.66 -6.59
C LEU A 119 0.38 7.40 -5.26
N HIS A 120 0.16 6.68 -4.15
CA HIS A 120 0.11 7.27 -2.82
C HIS A 120 1.45 7.89 -2.43
N GLY A 121 2.58 7.25 -2.74
CA GLY A 121 3.91 7.81 -2.59
C GLY A 121 4.07 9.13 -3.35
N ARG A 122 3.70 9.15 -4.64
CA ARG A 122 3.74 10.37 -5.48
C ARG A 122 2.87 11.50 -4.95
N VAL A 123 1.68 11.18 -4.45
CA VAL A 123 0.78 12.20 -3.85
C VAL A 123 1.41 12.81 -2.59
N LYS A 124 2.07 12.02 -1.75
CA LYS A 124 2.80 12.54 -0.57
C LYS A 124 3.94 13.46 -0.96
N GLU A 125 4.75 13.06 -1.92
CA GLU A 125 5.84 13.85 -2.49
C GLU A 125 5.33 15.19 -3.03
N LEU A 126 4.32 15.17 -3.91
CA LEU A 126 3.73 16.40 -4.46
C LEU A 126 3.14 17.30 -3.38
N ASN A 127 2.43 16.74 -2.40
CA ASN A 127 1.89 17.51 -1.28
C ASN A 127 2.99 18.15 -0.43
N CYS A 128 4.12 17.47 -0.27
CA CYS A 128 5.30 18.01 0.41
C CYS A 128 5.86 19.21 -0.36
N LEU A 129 6.24 19.01 -1.62
CA LEU A 129 6.85 20.02 -2.47
C LEU A 129 5.93 21.23 -2.64
N TYR A 130 4.66 21.01 -2.98
CA TYR A 130 3.67 22.06 -3.10
C TYR A 130 3.45 22.81 -1.78
N GLY A 131 3.38 22.10 -0.66
CA GLY A 131 3.25 22.72 0.65
C GLY A 131 4.46 23.58 1.00
N ILE A 132 5.67 23.15 0.66
CA ILE A 132 6.90 23.93 0.84
C ILE A 132 6.84 25.21 0.01
N ILE A 133 6.59 25.08 -1.30
CA ILE A 133 6.47 26.23 -2.22
C ILE A 133 5.44 27.25 -1.72
N LYS A 134 4.25 26.77 -1.30
CA LYS A 134 3.17 27.62 -0.80
C LYS A 134 3.57 28.41 0.45
N SER A 135 4.30 27.79 1.39
CA SER A 135 4.77 28.49 2.58
C SER A 135 5.83 29.55 2.27
N ILE A 136 6.72 29.28 1.31
CA ILE A 136 7.78 30.24 0.99
C ILE A 136 7.24 31.47 0.25
N ASN A 137 6.27 31.27 -0.64
CA ASN A 137 5.64 32.33 -1.43
C ASN A 137 4.69 33.24 -0.63
N ASN A 138 4.41 32.94 0.64
CA ASN A 138 3.66 33.86 1.49
C ASN A 138 4.55 35.05 1.89
N PRO A 139 4.21 36.30 1.51
CA PRO A 139 5.03 37.48 1.80
C PRO A 139 5.07 37.81 3.31
N ASN A 140 4.06 37.39 4.07
CA ASN A 140 3.94 37.68 5.51
C ASN A 140 4.62 36.65 6.43
N GLN A 141 5.15 35.53 5.89
CA GLN A 141 5.83 34.52 6.71
C GLN A 141 7.33 34.78 6.81
N SER A 142 7.85 34.70 8.04
CA SER A 142 9.28 34.79 8.33
C SER A 142 10.04 33.55 7.81
N ILE A 143 11.36 33.67 7.66
CA ILE A 143 12.23 32.54 7.27
C ILE A 143 12.11 31.39 8.28
N GLU A 144 12.06 31.70 9.58
CA GLU A 144 11.88 30.73 10.66
C GLU A 144 10.57 29.94 10.54
N GLU A 145 9.45 30.61 10.28
CA GLU A 145 8.16 29.96 10.11
C GLU A 145 8.14 29.03 8.89
N ILE A 146 8.79 29.46 7.81
CA ILE A 146 8.95 28.67 6.58
C ILE A 146 9.77 27.41 6.86
N LEU A 147 10.91 27.54 7.55
CA LEU A 147 11.79 26.42 7.88
C LEU A 147 11.08 25.45 8.82
N THR A 148 10.39 25.95 9.85
CA THR A 148 9.61 25.14 10.79
C THR A 148 8.48 24.39 10.09
N SER A 149 7.72 25.07 9.21
CA SER A 149 6.68 24.41 8.41
C SER A 149 7.24 23.38 7.45
N THR A 150 8.43 23.62 6.91
CA THR A 150 9.12 22.70 5.99
C THR A 150 9.55 21.42 6.70
N LEU A 151 10.06 21.50 7.93
CA LEU A 151 10.40 20.33 8.75
C LEU A 151 9.23 19.36 8.89
N GLU A 152 8.06 19.89 9.23
CA GLU A 152 6.83 19.10 9.41
C GLU A 152 6.36 18.45 8.11
N LYS A 153 6.45 19.17 6.99
CA LYS A 153 6.07 18.64 5.67
C LYS A 153 7.00 17.54 5.19
N ILE A 154 8.32 17.72 5.39
CA ILE A 154 9.32 16.68 5.08
C ILE A 154 9.00 15.43 5.91
N ARG A 155 8.78 15.57 7.22
CA ARG A 155 8.44 14.43 8.10
C ARG A 155 7.20 13.67 7.63
N CYS A 156 6.15 14.38 7.23
CA CYS A 156 4.90 13.77 6.75
C CYS A 156 5.01 13.11 5.36
N ALA A 157 5.97 13.53 4.54
CA ALA A 157 6.17 13.02 3.19
C ALA A 157 6.85 11.65 3.16
N TRP A 158 7.64 11.34 4.19
CA TRP A 158 8.40 10.10 4.25
C TRP A 158 7.54 8.86 4.54
N GLN A 159 8.14 7.68 4.31
CA GLN A 159 7.48 6.40 4.54
C GLN A 159 7.05 6.19 6.00
N PHE A 160 7.87 6.65 6.96
CA PHE A 160 7.62 6.48 8.39
C PHE A 160 7.69 7.80 9.18
N PRO A 161 6.63 8.63 9.14
CA PRO A 161 6.64 9.97 9.75
C PRO A 161 6.93 9.98 11.27
N ASN A 162 6.55 8.93 11.99
CA ASN A 162 6.64 8.88 13.46
C ASN A 162 8.06 8.66 13.99
N ILE A 163 8.92 8.04 13.18
CA ILE A 163 10.29 7.67 13.57
C ILE A 163 11.34 8.47 12.81
N ILE A 164 10.93 9.55 12.14
CA ILE A 164 11.82 10.42 11.38
C ILE A 164 12.04 11.73 12.10
N CYS A 165 13.29 12.15 12.10
CA CYS A 165 13.75 13.44 12.56
C CYS A 165 14.31 14.22 11.38
N VAL A 166 13.93 15.49 11.29
CA VAL A 166 14.45 16.41 10.28
C VAL A 166 15.17 17.55 10.99
N GLN A 167 16.33 17.91 10.47
CA GLN A 167 17.11 19.07 10.88
C GLN A 167 17.40 19.90 9.65
N ILE A 168 17.07 21.19 9.70
CA ILE A 168 17.48 22.16 8.69
C ILE A 168 18.41 23.15 9.38
N LYS A 169 19.60 23.35 8.82
CA LYS A 169 20.54 24.38 9.25
C LYS A 169 20.65 25.42 8.16
N TYR A 170 20.47 26.68 8.52
CA TYR A 170 20.65 27.81 7.63
C TYR A 170 21.50 28.86 8.35
N ASN A 171 22.71 29.11 7.83
CA ASN A 171 23.72 29.92 8.51
C ASN A 171 24.07 29.36 9.91
N ASP A 172 23.87 30.14 10.98
CA ASP A 172 24.14 29.75 12.38
C ASP A 172 22.91 29.17 13.09
N GLU A 173 21.74 29.22 12.46
CA GLU A 173 20.49 28.76 13.05
C GLU A 173 20.20 27.30 12.68
N ILE A 174 19.74 26.54 13.68
CA ILE A 174 19.40 25.12 13.55
C ILE A 174 17.94 24.96 13.93
N TYR A 175 17.18 24.38 13.01
CA TYR A 175 15.77 24.06 13.16
C TYR A 175 15.61 22.54 13.19
N THR A 176 14.89 22.01 14.16
CA THR A 176 14.70 20.55 14.32
C THR A 176 13.25 20.20 14.62
N THR A 177 12.82 19.01 14.22
CA THR A 177 11.54 18.46 14.68
C THR A 177 11.59 18.15 16.18
N ASN A 178 10.45 18.19 16.86
CA ASN A 178 10.34 18.01 18.32
C ASN A 178 10.93 16.67 18.84
N ASN A 179 11.01 15.66 17.97
CA ASN A 179 11.49 14.32 18.27
C ASN A 179 12.99 14.11 17.93
N TYR A 180 13.76 15.16 17.65
CA TYR A 180 15.14 15.03 17.16
C TYR A 180 16.06 14.31 18.15
N GLN A 181 16.68 13.22 17.69
CA GLN A 181 17.71 12.49 18.42
C GLN A 181 18.90 12.18 17.50
N HIS A 182 20.10 12.12 18.08
CA HIS A 182 21.29 11.69 17.36
C HIS A 182 21.26 10.19 17.11
N THR A 183 21.13 9.79 15.84
CA THR A 183 21.13 8.39 15.46
C THR A 183 22.21 8.07 14.43
N ARG A 184 22.46 6.76 14.24
CA ARG A 184 23.41 6.25 13.25
C ARG A 184 22.83 6.26 11.83
N TRP A 185 21.51 6.18 11.69
CA TRP A 185 20.79 6.09 10.42
C TRP A 185 20.42 7.49 9.93
N LYS A 186 21.36 8.14 9.26
CA LYS A 186 21.22 9.54 8.83
C LYS A 186 21.70 9.77 7.40
N ILE A 187 21.03 10.68 6.73
CA ILE A 187 21.46 11.27 5.46
C ILE A 187 21.48 12.78 5.59
N SER A 188 22.45 13.41 4.95
CA SER A 188 22.57 14.87 4.91
C SER A 188 22.86 15.32 3.50
N ARG A 189 22.27 16.44 3.12
CA ARG A 189 22.55 17.17 1.89
C ARG A 189 22.67 18.65 2.18
N GLU A 190 23.51 19.33 1.41
CA GLU A 190 23.79 20.75 1.60
C GLU A 190 23.89 21.47 0.27
N VAL A 191 23.48 22.72 0.27
CA VAL A 191 23.51 23.61 -0.89
C VAL A 191 23.91 25.00 -0.45
N ARG A 192 24.69 25.68 -1.29
CA ARG A 192 25.07 27.08 -1.07
C ARG A 192 24.06 27.99 -1.76
N ILE A 193 23.53 28.95 -1.01
CA ILE A 193 22.59 30.00 -1.46
C ILE A 193 23.31 31.33 -1.28
N LYS A 194 23.68 32.00 -2.38
CA LYS A 194 24.64 33.12 -2.39
C LYS A 194 25.93 32.79 -1.60
N GLN A 195 26.08 33.32 -0.38
CA GLN A 195 27.20 33.05 0.53
C GLN A 195 26.82 32.20 1.75
N LYS A 196 25.54 31.87 1.94
CA LYS A 196 25.04 31.12 3.10
C LYS A 196 24.88 29.64 2.77
N LEU A 197 25.19 28.76 3.73
CA LEU A 197 25.02 27.32 3.61
C LEU A 197 23.64 26.92 4.16
N LEU A 198 22.87 26.20 3.34
CA LEU A 198 21.64 25.52 3.74
C LEU A 198 21.92 24.02 3.75
N SER A 199 21.71 23.34 4.87
CA SER A 199 21.84 21.88 4.95
C SER A 199 20.58 21.25 5.53
N ILE A 200 20.13 20.16 4.93
CA ILE A 200 19.03 19.34 5.42
C ILE A 200 19.61 17.99 5.83
N LYS A 201 19.30 17.57 7.06
CA LYS A 201 19.67 16.27 7.61
C LYS A 201 18.42 15.53 8.04
N ILE A 202 18.28 14.30 7.57
CA ILE A 202 17.19 13.40 7.93
C ILE A 202 17.78 12.22 8.70
N SER A 203 17.10 11.78 9.75
CA SER A 203 17.56 10.66 10.58
C SER A 203 16.38 9.80 11.03
N TYR A 204 16.54 8.47 11.00
CA TYR A 204 15.57 7.55 11.60
C TYR A 204 15.90 7.33 13.09
N LEU A 205 14.88 7.18 13.93
CA LEU A 205 14.99 6.79 15.33
C LEU A 205 15.26 5.30 15.52
N GLU A 206 14.94 4.50 14.50
CA GLU A 206 15.07 3.04 14.48
C GLU A 206 15.98 2.59 13.33
N GLU A 207 16.39 1.32 13.36
CA GLU A 207 17.24 0.74 12.31
C GLU A 207 16.51 0.67 10.97
N GLN A 208 16.94 1.51 10.03
CA GLN A 208 16.33 1.66 8.72
C GLN A 208 17.37 2.09 7.67
N VAL A 209 17.20 1.60 6.44
CA VAL A 209 17.99 2.00 5.27
C VAL A 209 17.14 2.95 4.43
N PHE A 210 17.74 4.07 4.00
CA PHE A 210 17.09 5.02 3.09
C PHE A 210 16.95 4.41 1.69
N THR A 211 15.77 4.56 1.09
CA THR A 211 15.55 4.09 -0.28
C THR A 211 16.09 5.10 -1.30
N PRO A 212 16.40 4.69 -2.55
CA PRO A 212 16.83 5.62 -3.60
C PRO A 212 15.84 6.78 -3.81
N GLU A 213 14.53 6.50 -3.73
CA GLU A 213 13.47 7.50 -3.87
C GLU A 213 13.49 8.54 -2.75
N GLU A 214 13.79 8.13 -1.51
CA GLU A 214 13.92 9.07 -0.37
C GLU A 214 15.14 9.97 -0.52
N ILE A 215 16.23 9.45 -1.10
CA ILE A 215 17.44 10.22 -1.39
C ILE A 215 17.16 11.24 -2.50
N GLU A 216 16.49 10.82 -3.58
CA GLU A 216 16.09 11.69 -4.69
C GLU A 216 15.13 12.79 -4.22
N LEU A 217 14.13 12.45 -3.40
CA LEU A 217 13.20 13.41 -2.81
C LEU A 217 13.92 14.49 -1.98
N LEU A 218 14.92 14.09 -1.19
CA LEU A 218 15.71 15.04 -0.40
C LEU A 218 16.48 16.03 -1.29
N GLU A 219 17.04 15.56 -2.39
CA GLU A 219 17.72 16.41 -3.38
C GLU A 219 16.76 17.39 -4.05
N GLU A 220 15.57 16.93 -4.46
CA GLU A 220 14.55 17.79 -5.06
C GLU A 220 14.07 18.88 -4.08
N ILE A 221 13.82 18.52 -2.82
CA ILE A 221 13.43 19.47 -1.78
C ILE A 221 14.52 20.52 -1.58
N LEU A 222 15.78 20.10 -1.51
CA LEU A 222 16.91 21.01 -1.34
C LEU A 222 17.06 21.96 -2.54
N ALA A 223 16.90 21.45 -3.76
CA ALA A 223 16.95 22.25 -4.98
C ALA A 223 15.80 23.28 -5.04
N GLN A 224 14.58 22.90 -4.65
CA GLN A 224 13.44 23.81 -4.59
C GLN A 224 13.63 24.89 -3.53
N LEU A 225 14.08 24.52 -2.32
CA LEU A 225 14.41 25.51 -1.29
C LEU A 225 15.47 26.49 -1.79
N LYS A 226 16.53 26.00 -2.43
CA LYS A 226 17.57 26.86 -3.01
C LYS A 226 16.98 27.88 -3.98
N ALA A 227 16.21 27.43 -4.97
CA ALA A 227 15.64 28.28 -6.01
C ALA A 227 14.76 29.39 -5.44
N VAL A 228 13.91 29.07 -4.45
CA VAL A 228 12.99 30.05 -3.90
C VAL A 228 13.68 31.00 -2.91
N PHE A 229 14.64 30.52 -2.11
CA PHE A 229 15.44 31.40 -1.25
C PHE A 229 16.28 32.38 -2.07
N ASP A 230 16.87 31.93 -3.19
CA ASP A 230 17.58 32.81 -4.12
C ASP A 230 16.66 33.95 -4.60
N LEU A 231 15.41 33.65 -4.96
CA LEU A 231 14.40 34.65 -5.35
C LEU A 231 14.02 35.58 -4.19
N LYS A 232 13.63 35.05 -3.02
CA LYS A 232 13.16 35.89 -1.89
C LYS A 232 14.27 36.83 -1.37
N LEU A 233 15.53 36.36 -1.40
CA LEU A 233 16.71 37.15 -1.02
C LEU A 233 17.15 38.17 -2.08
N THR A 234 16.66 38.10 -3.32
CA THR A 234 16.90 39.17 -4.32
C THR A 234 15.97 40.38 -4.15
N TRP A 235 14.80 40.22 -3.50
CA TRP A 235 13.84 41.31 -3.28
C TRP A 235 14.04 42.07 -1.95
N ILE A 236 14.97 41.62 -1.09
CA ILE A 236 15.23 42.19 0.24
C ILE A 236 16.54 43.03 0.27
N GLN A 237 17.30 43.07 -0.84
CA GLN A 237 18.45 43.96 -1.03
C GLN A 237 18.02 45.21 -1.81
#